data_AF-A0A7S1CJL3-F1
#
_entry.id   AF-A0A7S1CJL3-F1
#
_cell.length_a   1.000
_cell.length_b   1.000
_cell.length_c   1.000
_cell.angle_alpha   90.00
_cell.angle_beta   90.00
_cell.angle_gamma   90.00
#
_symmetry.space_group_name_H-M   'P 1'
#
loop_
_entity.id
_entity.type
_entity.pdbx_description
1 polymer ?
#
loop_
_entity_poly.entity_id
_entity_poly.type
_entity_poly.pdbx_seq_one_letter_code
_entity_poly.pdbx_strand_id
1 'polypeptide(L)'
;DDGAMAALPDDSARLLAWLAGGVPTLLAARDEAAGEHAAVTAASHASFLVPTLELAVRPPQDALFDRLAAAHGCHRAFHGSAAANFHSIVQNGLRNMSGTRGQQTGAVFGDGVYAAAELQVAKSFAPVGGLLWAGAALGGAPPACDTLPAEPRRRMDIAIVAVVDVVALPQNANRLIDAAPSATAGGA
;
A
#
# COMPACT_ATOMS: atom_id res chain seq x y z
N ASP A 1 -8.25 -15.95 20.43
CA ASP A 1 -9.38 -16.18 21.34
C ASP A 1 -10.45 -16.91 20.54
N ASP A 2 -10.37 -18.24 20.55
CA ASP A 2 -11.07 -19.09 19.56
C ASP A 2 -12.59 -19.14 19.79
N GLY A 3 -13.05 -18.73 20.98
CA GLY A 3 -14.46 -18.67 21.34
C GLY A 3 -15.26 -17.57 20.62
N ALA A 4 -14.61 -16.47 20.21
CA ALA A 4 -15.28 -15.36 19.53
C ALA A 4 -15.62 -15.69 18.06
N MET A 5 -14.76 -16.47 17.39
CA MET A 5 -14.97 -16.93 16.02
C MET A 5 -16.12 -17.94 15.91
N ALA A 6 -16.26 -18.82 16.92
CA ALA A 6 -17.30 -19.85 16.96
C ALA A 6 -18.73 -19.30 17.17
N ALA A 7 -18.85 -18.05 17.64
CA ALA A 7 -20.13 -17.38 17.87
C ALA A 7 -20.65 -16.61 16.64
N LEU A 8 -19.88 -16.54 15.55
CA LEU A 8 -20.26 -15.82 14.34
C LEU A 8 -21.26 -16.63 13.49
N PRO A 9 -22.22 -15.97 12.81
CA PRO A 9 -23.03 -16.63 11.80
C PRO A 9 -22.16 -17.29 10.71
N ASP A 10 -22.56 -18.47 10.23
CA ASP A 10 -21.79 -19.28 9.27
C ASP A 10 -21.32 -18.49 8.05
N ASP A 11 -22.16 -17.64 7.46
CA ASP A 11 -21.80 -16.83 6.30
C ASP A 11 -20.73 -15.78 6.63
N SER A 12 -20.78 -15.20 7.83
CA SER A 12 -19.78 -14.25 8.30
C SER A 12 -18.45 -14.95 8.58
N ALA A 13 -18.50 -16.12 9.23
CA ALA A 13 -17.31 -16.95 9.45
C ALA A 13 -16.67 -17.39 8.13
N ARG A 14 -17.47 -17.79 7.14
CA ARG A 14 -17.00 -18.15 5.78
C ARG A 14 -16.34 -16.97 5.06
N LEU A 15 -16.96 -15.79 5.11
CA LEU A 15 -16.39 -14.58 4.50
C LEU A 15 -15.05 -14.20 5.15
N LEU A 16 -14.98 -14.23 6.49
CA LEU A 16 -13.74 -13.94 7.21
C LEU A 16 -12.66 -14.99 6.93
N ALA A 17 -13.01 -16.27 6.89
CA ALA A 17 -12.08 -17.33 6.52
C ALA A 17 -11.54 -17.14 5.10
N TRP A 18 -12.40 -16.76 4.16
CA TRP A 18 -11.98 -16.42 2.80
C TRP A 18 -11.04 -15.20 2.78
N LEU A 19 -11.37 -14.12 3.50
CA LEU A 19 -10.52 -12.93 3.59
C LEU A 19 -9.16 -13.18 4.26
N ALA A 20 -9.11 -14.04 5.28
CA ALA A 20 -7.91 -14.27 6.09
C ALA A 20 -6.98 -15.37 5.55
N GLY A 21 -7.53 -16.38 4.86
CA GLY A 21 -6.76 -17.55 4.41
C GLY A 21 -7.13 -18.09 3.03
N GLY A 22 -8.19 -17.58 2.40
CA GLY A 22 -8.58 -17.96 1.04
C GLY A 22 -7.85 -17.20 -0.06
N VAL A 23 -6.91 -16.34 0.34
CA VAL A 23 -6.22 -15.40 -0.55
C VAL A 23 -4.72 -15.66 -0.58
N PRO A 24 -4.06 -15.54 -1.76
CA PRO A 24 -2.66 -15.91 -1.92
C PRO A 24 -1.70 -14.99 -1.16
N THR A 25 -2.12 -13.76 -0.87
CA THR A 25 -1.30 -12.77 -0.17
C THR A 25 -1.74 -12.64 1.28
N LEU A 26 -0.82 -12.91 2.19
CA LEU A 26 -1.06 -12.75 3.64
C LEU A 26 -0.64 -11.35 4.11
N LEU A 27 -1.47 -10.78 4.99
CA LEU A 27 -1.19 -9.53 5.69
C LEU A 27 -0.84 -9.83 7.14
N ALA A 28 0.24 -9.22 7.62
CA ALA A 28 0.59 -9.23 9.03
C ALA A 28 0.84 -7.79 9.49
N ALA A 29 0.34 -7.42 10.67
CA ALA A 29 0.76 -6.16 11.28
C ALA A 29 2.26 -6.24 11.56
N ARG A 30 3.01 -5.19 11.23
CA ARG A 30 4.41 -5.09 11.69
C ARG A 30 4.42 -4.55 13.11
N ASP A 31 5.26 -5.14 13.95
CA ASP A 31 5.53 -4.65 15.29
C ASP A 31 6.46 -3.42 15.20
N GLU A 32 6.07 -2.34 15.88
CA GLU A 32 6.82 -1.07 15.96
C GLU A 32 8.26 -1.30 16.43
N ALA A 33 8.49 -2.34 17.24
CA ALA A 33 9.80 -2.71 17.79
C ALA A 33 10.79 -3.29 16.77
N ALA A 34 10.35 -3.67 15.56
CA ALA A 34 11.20 -4.33 14.56
C ALA A 34 12.13 -3.37 13.78
N GLY A 35 12.12 -2.07 14.07
CA GLY A 35 13.12 -1.11 13.57
C GLY A 35 13.06 -0.76 12.08
N GLU A 36 12.11 -1.29 11.31
CA GLU A 36 11.96 -0.98 9.88
C GLU A 36 11.19 0.32 9.59
N HIS A 37 10.40 0.82 10.56
CA HIS A 37 9.81 2.17 10.52
C HIS A 37 10.87 3.24 10.20
N ALA A 38 12.10 3.03 10.71
CA ALA A 38 13.24 3.90 10.47
C ALA A 38 13.64 3.99 8.98
N ALA A 39 13.40 2.95 8.17
CA ALA A 39 13.77 2.95 6.75
C ALA A 39 12.76 3.72 5.89
N VAL A 40 11.46 3.61 6.19
CA VAL A 40 10.40 4.40 5.53
C VAL A 40 10.47 5.87 5.93
N THR A 41 10.74 6.14 7.21
CA THR A 41 10.96 7.49 7.74
C THR A 41 12.31 8.10 7.32
N ALA A 42 13.37 7.32 7.14
CA ALA A 42 14.64 7.82 6.58
C ALA A 42 14.56 8.13 5.08
N ALA A 43 13.75 7.38 4.33
CA ALA A 43 13.49 7.66 2.91
C ALA A 43 12.52 8.83 2.68
N SER A 44 11.82 9.27 3.73
CA SER A 44 11.04 10.50 3.71
C SER A 44 11.86 11.61 4.35
N HIS A 45 12.42 12.51 3.55
CA HIS A 45 13.08 13.74 4.02
C HIS A 45 12.15 14.67 4.85
N ALA A 46 10.92 14.25 5.16
CA ALA A 46 9.91 14.97 5.91
C ALA A 46 9.51 14.18 7.17
N SER A 47 9.97 14.63 8.34
CA SER A 47 9.68 14.05 9.67
C SER A 47 8.18 14.04 10.05
N PHE A 48 7.29 14.59 9.22
CA PHE A 48 5.85 14.71 9.47
C PHE A 48 5.01 13.61 8.81
N LEU A 49 5.63 12.71 8.03
CA LEU A 49 4.95 11.60 7.35
C LEU A 49 5.22 10.27 8.05
N VAL A 50 4.77 10.15 9.29
CA VAL A 50 4.81 8.88 10.04
C VAL A 50 3.51 8.11 9.79
N PRO A 51 3.56 6.88 9.25
CA PRO A 51 2.35 6.07 9.10
C PRO A 51 1.77 5.69 10.47
N THR A 52 0.45 5.75 10.58
CA THR A 52 -0.27 5.32 11.81
C THR A 52 -0.34 3.79 11.94
N LEU A 53 -0.17 3.07 10.84
CA LEU A 53 -0.18 1.61 10.78
C LEU A 53 0.70 1.14 9.62
N GLU A 54 1.55 0.15 9.89
CA GLU A 54 2.32 -0.56 8.87
C GLU A 54 1.89 -2.03 8.80
N LEU A 55 1.66 -2.50 7.58
CA LEU A 55 1.30 -3.88 7.29
C LEU A 55 2.38 -4.52 6.42
N ALA A 56 2.89 -5.66 6.85
CA ALA A 56 3.71 -6.53 6.02
C ALA A 56 2.81 -7.32 5.08
N VAL A 57 3.13 -7.24 3.79
CA VAL A 57 2.48 -8.01 2.73
C VAL A 57 3.41 -9.16 2.35
N ARG A 58 2.92 -10.40 2.37
CA ARG A 58 3.64 -11.56 1.85
C ARG A 58 2.99 -12.01 0.55
N PRO A 59 3.45 -11.50 -0.60
CA PRO A 59 2.93 -11.94 -1.89
C PRO A 59 3.35 -13.40 -2.16
N PRO A 60 2.62 -14.13 -3.04
CA PRO A 60 3.08 -15.41 -3.54
C PRO A 60 4.43 -15.27 -4.26
N GLN A 61 5.20 -16.35 -4.28
CA GLN A 61 6.50 -16.36 -4.95
C GLN A 61 6.36 -16.11 -6.46
N ASP A 62 7.21 -15.23 -7.00
CA ASP A 62 7.31 -14.95 -8.43
C ASP A 62 8.72 -15.29 -8.92
N ALA A 63 8.85 -16.43 -9.61
CA ALA A 63 10.13 -16.92 -10.11
C ALA A 63 10.78 -15.98 -11.15
N LEU A 64 9.97 -15.20 -11.88
CA LEU A 64 10.50 -14.20 -12.80
C LEU A 64 11.08 -13.03 -12.02
N PHE A 65 10.35 -12.54 -11.02
CA PHE A 65 10.85 -11.49 -10.13
C PHE A 65 12.13 -11.92 -9.44
N ASP A 66 12.16 -13.09 -8.78
CA ASP A 66 13.31 -13.61 -8.05
C ASP A 66 14.56 -13.68 -8.92
N ARG A 67 14.41 -14.21 -10.14
CA ARG A 67 15.51 -14.33 -11.11
C ARG A 67 16.04 -12.97 -11.56
N LEU A 68 15.15 -12.01 -11.84
CA LEU A 68 15.55 -10.69 -12.30
C LEU A 68 16.14 -9.84 -11.15
N ALA A 69 15.57 -9.95 -9.95
CA ALA A 69 16.10 -9.35 -8.74
C ALA A 69 17.51 -9.85 -8.43
N ALA A 70 17.77 -11.16 -8.56
CA ALA A 70 19.10 -11.73 -8.38
C ALA A 70 20.11 -11.23 -9.43
N ALA A 71 19.65 -11.00 -10.67
CA ALA A 71 20.52 -10.58 -11.77
C ALA A 71 20.82 -9.06 -11.78
N HIS A 72 19.87 -8.23 -11.35
CA HIS A 72 19.94 -6.78 -11.50
C HIS A 72 19.90 -6.01 -10.18
N GLY A 73 19.57 -6.67 -9.07
CA GLY A 73 19.26 -6.02 -7.80
C GLY A 73 17.87 -5.39 -7.77
N CYS A 74 17.48 -4.92 -6.59
CA CYS A 74 16.23 -4.23 -6.34
C CYS A 74 16.46 -2.92 -5.58
N HIS A 75 15.54 -1.97 -5.78
CA HIS A 75 15.41 -0.78 -4.94
C HIS A 75 13.96 -0.63 -4.49
N ARG A 76 13.76 0.06 -3.37
CA ARG A 76 12.40 0.36 -2.88
C ARG A 76 11.85 1.61 -3.52
N ALA A 77 10.55 1.61 -3.78
CA ALA A 77 9.80 2.78 -4.19
C ALA A 77 8.41 2.79 -3.53
N PHE A 78 7.71 3.91 -3.64
CA PHE A 78 6.40 4.13 -3.06
C PHE A 78 5.33 4.28 -4.14
N HIS A 79 4.18 3.62 -3.96
CA HIS A 79 3.03 3.73 -4.85
C HIS A 79 1.78 4.14 -4.06
N GLY A 80 1.25 5.32 -4.36
CA GLY A 80 -0.02 5.80 -3.82
C GLY A 80 -1.20 5.42 -4.71
N SER A 81 -2.30 5.00 -4.10
CA SER A 81 -3.56 4.75 -4.81
C SER A 81 -4.76 5.00 -3.88
N ALA A 82 -5.96 5.01 -4.45
CA ALA A 82 -7.18 5.07 -3.66
C ALA A 82 -7.32 3.81 -2.78
N ALA A 83 -7.77 3.95 -1.53
CA ALA A 83 -7.90 2.84 -0.58
C ALA A 83 -8.70 1.64 -1.13
N ALA A 84 -9.74 1.92 -1.95
CA ALA A 84 -10.55 0.88 -2.59
C ALA A 84 -9.77 -0.04 -3.56
N ASN A 85 -8.63 0.41 -4.09
CA ASN A 85 -7.81 -0.38 -5.00
C ASN A 85 -6.92 -1.39 -4.26
N PHE A 86 -6.64 -1.17 -2.98
CA PHE A 86 -5.62 -1.94 -2.24
C PHE A 86 -6.00 -3.41 -2.04
N HIS A 87 -7.30 -3.74 -1.96
CA HIS A 87 -7.70 -5.16 -1.99
C HIS A 87 -7.21 -5.84 -3.27
N SER A 88 -7.39 -5.22 -4.44
CA SER A 88 -6.92 -5.80 -5.70
C SER A 88 -5.39 -5.79 -5.80
N ILE A 89 -4.73 -4.70 -5.39
CA ILE A 89 -3.26 -4.57 -5.44
C ILE A 89 -2.58 -5.64 -4.60
N VAL A 90 -3.06 -5.88 -3.37
CA VAL A 90 -2.49 -6.89 -2.47
C VAL A 90 -2.66 -8.30 -3.06
N GLN A 91 -3.81 -8.59 -3.68
CA GLN A 91 -4.08 -9.94 -4.18
C GLN A 91 -3.52 -10.24 -5.56
N ASN A 92 -3.43 -9.23 -6.44
CA ASN A 92 -3.09 -9.40 -7.85
C ASN A 92 -1.78 -8.70 -8.24
N GLY A 93 -1.12 -8.04 -7.30
CA GLY A 93 0.01 -7.15 -7.56
C GLY A 93 -0.40 -5.83 -8.23
N LEU A 94 0.58 -4.96 -8.46
CA LEU A 94 0.41 -3.75 -9.24
C LEU A 94 0.31 -4.10 -10.73
N ARG A 95 -0.76 -3.65 -11.37
CA ARG A 95 -1.03 -3.90 -12.79
C ARG A 95 -0.88 -2.60 -13.58
N ASN A 96 -0.32 -2.69 -14.78
CA ASN A 96 -0.33 -1.58 -15.72
C ASN A 96 -1.77 -1.37 -16.20
N MET A 97 -2.35 -0.21 -15.86
CA MET A 97 -3.72 0.17 -16.21
C MET A 97 -3.76 1.22 -17.33
N SER A 98 -2.64 1.54 -17.96
CA SER A 98 -2.58 2.50 -19.07
C SER A 98 -3.51 2.12 -20.22
N GLY A 99 -4.20 3.11 -20.79
CA GLY A 99 -5.18 2.91 -21.86
C GLY A 99 -6.49 2.25 -21.43
N THR A 100 -6.66 1.90 -20.16
CA THR A 100 -7.89 1.29 -19.64
C THR A 100 -8.75 2.30 -18.88
N ARG A 101 -10.02 1.93 -18.61
CA ARG A 101 -10.92 2.70 -17.73
C ARG A 101 -10.36 2.87 -16.30
N GLY A 102 -9.42 2.03 -15.88
CA GLY A 102 -8.79 2.08 -14.56
C GLY A 102 -7.61 3.05 -14.46
N GLN A 103 -7.23 3.73 -15.54
CA GLN A 103 -6.15 4.72 -15.53
C GLN A 103 -6.54 5.96 -14.70
N GLN A 104 -5.81 6.26 -13.63
CA GLN A 104 -6.14 7.37 -12.72
C GLN A 104 -5.46 8.70 -13.08
N THR A 105 -4.22 8.66 -13.57
CA THR A 105 -3.33 9.84 -13.66
C THR A 105 -2.91 10.20 -15.09
N GLY A 106 -3.59 9.67 -16.09
CA GLY A 106 -3.11 9.80 -17.48
C GLY A 106 -1.91 8.88 -17.76
N ALA A 107 -1.36 8.98 -18.97
CA ALA A 107 -0.10 8.35 -19.35
C ALA A 107 0.99 9.41 -19.61
N VAL A 108 1.10 10.42 -18.73
CA VAL A 108 2.10 11.51 -18.83
C VAL A 108 3.52 10.94 -18.86
N PHE A 109 3.70 9.86 -18.09
CA PHE A 109 4.83 8.96 -17.99
C PHE A 109 5.25 8.18 -19.25
N GLY A 110 4.30 8.01 -20.19
CA GLY A 110 4.18 6.80 -20.99
C GLY A 110 3.34 5.72 -20.28
N ASP A 111 3.25 4.54 -20.87
CA ASP A 111 2.46 3.43 -20.32
C ASP A 111 3.22 2.72 -19.20
N GLY A 112 2.58 2.50 -18.05
CA GLY A 112 3.25 1.83 -16.94
C GLY A 112 2.62 2.02 -15.57
N VAL A 113 3.27 1.40 -14.58
CA VAL A 113 3.01 1.60 -13.16
C VAL A 113 3.92 2.71 -12.65
N TYR A 114 3.34 3.67 -11.94
CA TYR A 114 4.06 4.83 -11.43
C TYR A 114 4.43 4.61 -9.96
N ALA A 115 5.70 4.76 -9.63
CA ALA A 115 6.19 4.76 -8.27
C ALA A 115 7.14 5.94 -8.05
N ALA A 116 7.29 6.38 -6.81
CA ALA A 116 8.16 7.50 -6.43
C ALA A 116 9.25 7.04 -5.47
N ALA A 117 10.44 7.65 -5.54
CA ALA A 117 11.46 7.48 -4.52
C ALA A 117 11.05 8.10 -3.17
N GLU A 118 10.24 9.16 -3.20
CA GLU A 118 9.81 9.87 -2.00
C GLU A 118 8.36 9.55 -1.63
N LEU A 119 8.14 9.23 -0.35
CA LEU A 119 6.82 8.95 0.22
C LEU A 119 5.84 10.12 0.02
N GLN A 120 6.31 11.36 0.16
CA GLN A 120 5.46 12.55 0.01
C GLN A 120 4.86 12.65 -1.40
N VAL A 121 5.66 12.34 -2.42
CA VAL A 121 5.20 12.32 -3.81
C VAL A 121 4.16 11.23 -4.00
N ALA A 122 4.43 10.01 -3.54
CA ALA A 122 3.45 8.92 -3.64
C ALA A 122 2.14 9.23 -2.89
N LYS A 123 2.22 9.86 -1.72
CA LYS A 123 1.06 10.27 -0.93
C LYS A 123 0.13 11.23 -1.69
N SER A 124 0.65 12.08 -2.58
CA SER A 124 -0.18 12.95 -3.40
C SER A 124 -1.13 12.20 -4.37
N PHE A 125 -0.81 10.92 -4.64
CA PHE A 125 -1.63 10.00 -5.44
C PHE A 125 -2.49 9.03 -4.60
N ALA A 126 -2.42 9.14 -3.26
CA ALA A 126 -3.23 8.39 -2.32
C ALA A 126 -4.34 9.30 -1.76
N PRO A 127 -5.49 9.45 -2.44
CA PRO A 127 -6.55 10.33 -1.99
C PRO A 127 -7.03 9.92 -0.60
N VAL A 128 -7.13 10.92 0.29
CA VAL A 128 -7.68 10.72 1.64
C VAL A 128 -9.17 10.46 1.51
N GLY A 129 -9.59 9.30 1.98
CA GLY A 129 -10.99 8.94 2.02
C GLY A 129 -11.22 7.47 1.72
N GLY A 130 -12.05 6.84 2.54
CA GLY A 130 -12.49 5.48 2.34
C GLY A 130 -13.81 5.23 3.03
N LEU A 131 -14.55 4.26 2.51
CA LEU A 131 -15.64 3.61 3.23
C LEU A 131 -15.07 2.33 3.81
N LEU A 132 -14.97 2.27 5.14
CA LEU A 132 -14.55 1.09 5.87
C LEU A 132 -15.74 0.43 6.54
N TRP A 133 -15.52 -0.80 6.97
CA TRP A 133 -16.42 -1.48 7.89
C TRP A 133 -16.48 -0.70 9.21
N ALA A 134 -17.69 -0.43 9.70
CA ALA A 134 -17.89 0.35 10.93
C ALA A 134 -17.28 -0.31 12.18
N GLY A 135 -17.12 -1.64 12.17
CA GLY A 135 -16.45 -2.39 13.23
C GLY A 135 -14.93 -2.42 13.15
N ALA A 136 -14.31 -1.76 12.17
CA ALA A 136 -12.86 -1.73 12.05
C ALA A 136 -12.22 -1.00 13.24
N ALA A 137 -11.18 -1.61 13.83
CA ALA A 137 -10.34 -1.00 14.87
C ALA A 137 -9.30 0.00 14.30
N LEU A 138 -9.48 0.45 13.05
CA LEU A 138 -8.55 1.37 12.42
C LEU A 138 -8.84 2.80 12.92
N GLY A 139 -7.84 3.45 13.50
CA GLY A 139 -7.98 4.80 14.09
C GLY A 139 -8.61 4.84 15.49
N GLY A 140 -8.63 3.73 16.22
CA GLY A 140 -9.07 3.65 17.62
C GLY A 140 -9.65 2.29 17.99
N ALA A 141 -10.11 2.13 19.23
CA ALA A 141 -10.80 0.91 19.65
C ALA A 141 -12.04 0.66 18.77
N PRO A 142 -12.29 -0.59 18.32
CA PRO A 142 -13.47 -0.89 17.54
C PRO A 142 -14.73 -0.62 18.39
N PRO A 143 -15.82 -0.09 17.79
CA PRO A 143 -17.07 0.05 18.51
C PRO A 143 -17.59 -1.33 18.94
N ALA A 144 -18.30 -1.38 20.07
CA ALA A 144 -18.93 -2.62 20.52
C ALA A 144 -19.93 -3.11 19.45
N CYS A 145 -20.01 -4.43 19.25
CA CYS A 145 -20.76 -5.02 18.14
C CYS A 145 -22.26 -4.63 18.15
N ASP A 146 -22.83 -4.46 19.35
CA ASP A 146 -24.20 -4.00 19.62
C ASP A 146 -24.44 -2.51 19.33
N THR A 147 -23.38 -1.74 19.11
CA THR A 147 -23.44 -0.31 18.78
C THR A 147 -23.23 -0.02 17.28
N LEU A 148 -23.08 -1.07 16.45
CA LEU A 148 -22.88 -0.89 15.02
C LEU A 148 -24.16 -0.34 14.35
N PRO A 149 -24.03 0.66 13.46
CA PRO A 149 -25.16 1.17 12.69
C PRO A 149 -25.73 0.11 11.74
N ALA A 150 -27.03 0.23 11.43
CA ALA A 150 -27.74 -0.68 10.52
C ALA A 150 -27.08 -0.81 9.13
N GLU A 151 -26.47 0.28 8.64
CA GLU A 151 -25.48 0.22 7.57
C GLU A 151 -24.08 0.22 8.19
N PRO A 152 -23.35 -0.91 8.18
CA PRO A 152 -22.09 -1.04 8.91
C PRO A 152 -20.91 -0.43 8.12
N ARG A 153 -21.11 0.80 7.61
CA ARG A 153 -20.11 1.56 6.86
C ARG A 153 -19.78 2.84 7.61
N ARG A 154 -18.48 3.10 7.78
CA ARG A 154 -17.97 4.33 8.37
C ARG A 154 -17.07 5.02 7.35
N ARG A 155 -17.30 6.31 7.11
CA ARG A 155 -16.35 7.14 6.36
C ARG A 155 -15.17 7.44 7.28
N MET A 156 -13.96 7.20 6.77
CA MET A 156 -12.74 7.59 7.44
C MET A 156 -11.76 8.23 6.47
N ASP A 157 -10.95 9.11 7.03
CA ASP A 157 -9.85 9.77 6.36
C ASP A 157 -8.63 8.86 6.42
N ILE A 158 -8.62 7.87 5.53
CA ILE A 158 -7.48 6.97 5.33
C ILE A 158 -6.79 7.31 4.00
N ALA A 159 -5.47 7.30 4.02
CA ALA A 159 -4.64 7.23 2.82
C ALA A 159 -3.71 6.02 2.97
N ILE A 160 -3.54 5.27 1.89
CA ILE A 160 -2.70 4.07 1.88
C ILE A 160 -1.63 4.24 0.80
N VAL A 161 -0.38 3.96 1.16
CA VAL A 161 0.76 3.94 0.25
C VAL A 161 1.41 2.57 0.34
N ALA A 162 1.64 1.93 -0.81
CA ALA A 162 2.41 0.69 -0.88
C ALA A 162 3.90 1.00 -0.93
N VAL A 163 4.70 0.24 -0.18
CA VAL A 163 6.14 0.13 -0.38
C VAL A 163 6.36 -1.08 -1.29
N VAL A 164 7.07 -0.88 -2.40
CA VAL A 164 7.27 -1.92 -3.41
C VAL A 164 8.75 -2.09 -3.74
N ASP A 165 9.14 -3.34 -3.98
CA ASP A 165 10.44 -3.66 -4.53
C ASP A 165 10.39 -3.59 -6.05
N VAL A 166 11.30 -2.80 -6.63
CA VAL A 166 11.42 -2.60 -8.07
C VAL A 166 12.77 -3.14 -8.52
N VAL A 167 12.74 -4.10 -9.44
CA VAL A 167 13.96 -4.62 -10.07
C VAL A 167 14.65 -3.51 -10.85
N ALA A 168 15.96 -3.34 -10.67
CA ALA A 168 16.76 -2.30 -11.32
C ALA A 168 17.08 -2.64 -12.80
N LEU A 169 16.05 -2.87 -13.60
CA LEU A 169 16.19 -3.04 -15.05
C LEU A 169 16.47 -1.69 -15.73
N PRO A 170 17.27 -1.64 -16.81
CA PRO A 170 17.52 -0.41 -17.57
C PRO A 170 16.23 0.26 -18.09
N GLN A 171 15.20 -0.54 -18.36
CA GLN A 171 13.89 -0.06 -18.83
C GLN A 171 13.05 0.55 -17.69
N ASN A 172 13.34 0.19 -16.44
CA ASN A 172 12.70 0.75 -15.24
C ASN A 172 13.41 2.03 -14.76
N ALA A 173 14.55 2.41 -15.38
CA ALA A 173 15.38 3.53 -14.96
C ALA A 173 14.80 4.92 -15.35
N ASN A 174 13.79 4.95 -16.22
CA ASN A 174 13.25 6.22 -16.69
C ASN A 174 12.15 6.73 -15.76
N ARG A 175 12.51 7.80 -15.01
CA ARG A 175 11.63 8.77 -14.34
C ARG A 175 11.37 8.54 -12.84
N LEU A 176 12.38 8.11 -12.09
CA LEU A 176 12.55 8.72 -10.77
C LEU A 176 12.70 10.23 -11.04
N ILE A 177 11.67 11.02 -10.76
CA ILE A 177 11.79 12.47 -10.81
C ILE A 177 12.75 12.79 -9.67
N ASP A 178 14.02 13.02 -10.01
CA ASP A 178 14.98 13.58 -9.08
C ASP A 178 14.32 14.83 -8.48
N ALA A 179 14.25 14.86 -7.15
CA ALA A 179 13.87 16.07 -6.43
C ALA A 179 14.68 17.22 -7.02
N ALA A 180 13.98 18.32 -7.32
CA ALA A 180 14.42 19.40 -8.21
C ALA A 180 15.93 19.71 -8.15
N PRO A 181 16.58 20.05 -9.28
CA PRO A 181 17.98 20.44 -9.26
C PRO A 181 18.16 21.57 -8.25
N SER A 182 19.06 21.35 -7.28
CA SER A 182 19.46 22.37 -6.31
C SER A 182 19.89 23.60 -7.09
N ALA A 183 19.08 24.67 -7.00
CA ALA A 183 19.48 25.97 -7.47
C ALA A 183 20.61 26.44 -6.56
N THR A 184 21.86 26.15 -6.94
CA THR A 184 23.09 26.77 -6.43
C THR A 184 24.28 26.26 -7.23
N ALA A 185 24.48 26.81 -8.42
CA ALA A 185 25.80 27.00 -9.00
C ALA A 185 25.72 28.07 -10.08
N GLY A 186 26.30 29.24 -9.82
CA GLY A 186 26.36 30.31 -10.82
C GLY A 186 26.69 31.68 -10.24
N GLY A 187 27.75 31.77 -9.43
CA GLY A 187 28.47 33.02 -9.26
C GLY A 187 29.67 33.02 -10.21
N ALA A 188 29.72 34.01 -11.10
CA ALA A 188 30.90 34.70 -11.61
C ALA A 188 30.42 35.94 -12.37
#